data_AF-Q3IW63-F1
#
_entry.id   AF-Q3IW63-F1
#
_cell.length_a   1.000
_cell.length_b   1.000
_cell.length_c   1.000
_cell.angle_alpha   90.00
_cell.angle_beta   90.00
_cell.angle_gamma   90.00
#
_symmetry.space_group_name_H-M   'P 1'
#
loop_
_entity.id
_entity.type
_entity.pdbx_description
1 polymer ?
#
loop_
_entity_poly.entity_id
_entity_poly.type
_entity_poly.pdbx_seq_one_letter_code
_entity_poly.pdbx_strand_id
1 'polypeptide(L)'
;MIGSAVDMRRAEPVRQHQEQQQGKAYRMKGAKGRKAMKAKLVSLKLAPWDLGPLTPAQIAGKRIEEAAEVDPKTGKKSNPNRVIRTRRETWVDRYHRQGKLSVEQANIAAELFEAASGMLSRDPLAAMVKVDTSGTYDPEAERMDRRRKFFRMWEEIPSFAQPVVKHVVLDDQSLRSMPGRLNGRHEARQLDRLQRGLDALREAWS
;
A
#
# COMPACT_ATOMS: atom_id res chain seq x y z
N MET A 1 27.11 99.65 -52.74
CA MET A 1 27.47 99.30 -51.36
C MET A 1 27.98 97.86 -51.34
N ILE A 2 29.23 97.69 -50.87
CA ILE A 2 29.79 96.52 -50.15
C ILE A 2 29.69 95.17 -50.91
N GLY A 3 30.76 94.68 -51.56
CA GLY A 3 31.88 93.91 -50.96
C GLY A 3 31.70 92.42 -51.36
N SER A 4 32.67 91.53 -51.56
CA SER A 4 34.12 91.47 -51.40
C SER A 4 34.61 90.30 -52.27
N ALA A 5 35.83 90.41 -52.78
CA ALA A 5 36.55 89.35 -53.48
C ALA A 5 37.27 88.38 -52.50
N VAL A 6 37.97 87.39 -53.10
CA VAL A 6 39.08 86.57 -52.55
C VAL A 6 38.60 85.29 -51.83
N ASP A 7 39.12 84.07 -51.98
CA ASP A 7 40.37 83.57 -52.56
C ASP A 7 40.25 82.09 -52.95
N MET A 8 41.09 81.68 -53.90
CA MET A 8 41.41 80.28 -54.18
C MET A 8 42.25 79.67 -53.05
N ARG A 9 41.98 78.41 -52.67
CA ARG A 9 42.99 77.52 -52.04
C ARG A 9 42.60 76.04 -52.02
N ARG A 10 43.21 75.32 -52.98
CA ARG A 10 43.96 74.05 -52.83
C ARG A 10 43.27 72.81 -52.22
N ALA A 11 43.08 71.82 -53.09
CA ALA A 11 42.76 70.43 -52.76
C ALA A 11 43.90 69.75 -51.98
N GLU A 12 43.54 68.95 -50.97
CA GLU A 12 44.43 67.99 -50.30
C GLU A 12 43.97 66.55 -50.60
N PRO A 13 44.90 65.62 -50.88
CA PRO A 13 44.56 64.25 -51.23
C PRO A 13 44.33 63.33 -50.02
N VAL A 14 43.51 62.32 -50.28
CA VAL A 14 43.08 61.20 -49.44
C VAL A 14 44.28 60.48 -48.80
N ARG A 15 44.30 60.44 -47.45
CA ARG A 15 45.21 59.57 -46.69
C ARG A 15 44.72 58.12 -46.74
N GLN A 16 45.52 57.26 -47.36
CA GLN A 16 45.39 55.80 -47.26
C GLN A 16 45.87 55.35 -45.88
N HIS A 17 44.98 54.78 -45.07
CA HIS A 17 45.36 53.98 -43.91
C HIS A 17 45.30 52.50 -44.32
N GLN A 18 46.46 51.93 -44.63
CA GLN A 18 46.68 50.49 -44.54
C GLN A 18 46.71 50.12 -43.06
N GLU A 19 45.63 49.53 -42.54
CA GLU A 19 45.68 48.84 -41.25
C GLU A 19 45.89 47.35 -41.47
N GLN A 20 47.00 46.92 -40.88
CA GLN A 20 47.58 45.59 -40.93
C GLN A 20 46.69 44.59 -40.22
N GLN A 21 46.53 43.43 -40.87
CA GLN A 21 45.89 42.25 -40.33
C GLN A 21 46.64 41.76 -39.09
N GLN A 22 46.01 41.84 -37.91
CA GLN A 22 46.40 41.07 -36.74
C GLN A 22 45.26 40.11 -36.40
N GLY A 23 45.48 38.83 -36.72
CA GLY A 23 44.58 37.73 -36.40
C GLY A 23 44.40 37.59 -34.90
N LYS A 24 43.19 37.91 -34.42
CA LYS A 24 42.74 37.56 -33.07
C LYS A 24 42.34 36.09 -33.07
N ALA A 25 43.20 35.23 -32.51
CA ALA A 25 42.83 33.85 -32.19
C ALA A 25 41.71 33.86 -31.13
N TYR A 26 40.47 33.61 -31.55
CA TYR A 26 39.35 33.43 -30.64
C TYR A 26 39.46 32.06 -29.96
N ARG A 27 39.78 32.09 -28.67
CA ARG A 27 39.79 30.94 -27.77
C ARG A 27 38.36 30.39 -27.68
N MET A 28 38.09 29.28 -28.37
CA MET A 28 36.79 28.58 -28.33
C MET A 28 36.47 28.19 -26.88
N LYS A 29 35.51 28.90 -26.26
CA LYS A 29 34.97 28.53 -24.95
C LYS A 29 34.27 27.18 -25.12
N GLY A 30 34.78 26.16 -24.44
CA GLY A 30 34.20 24.82 -24.44
C GLY A 30 32.69 24.85 -24.19
N ALA A 31 31.94 24.15 -25.03
CA ALA A 31 30.51 23.97 -24.88
C ALA A 31 30.25 23.34 -23.51
N LYS A 32 29.72 24.12 -22.56
CA LYS A 32 29.19 23.59 -21.31
C LYS A 32 28.02 22.70 -21.67
N GLY A 33 28.25 21.38 -21.64
CA GLY A 33 27.19 20.39 -21.82
C GLY A 33 26.03 20.74 -20.89
N ARG A 34 24.85 20.97 -21.47
CA ARG A 34 23.63 21.15 -20.70
C ARG A 34 23.42 19.86 -19.92
N LYS A 35 23.66 19.88 -18.61
CA LYS A 35 23.33 18.75 -17.73
C LYS A 35 21.84 18.49 -17.93
N ALA A 36 21.50 17.29 -18.39
CA ALA A 36 20.11 16.86 -18.47
C ALA A 36 19.48 17.00 -17.09
N MET A 37 18.58 17.96 -16.94
CA MET A 37 17.74 18.06 -15.75
C MET A 37 17.00 16.72 -15.65
N LYS A 38 17.26 15.93 -14.59
CA LYS A 38 16.43 14.76 -14.29
C LYS A 38 14.99 15.26 -14.29
N ALA A 39 14.17 14.72 -15.19
CA ALA A 39 12.76 15.04 -15.25
C ALA A 39 12.20 14.88 -13.84
N LYS A 40 11.76 16.00 -13.24
CA LYS A 40 11.13 15.98 -11.93
C LYS A 40 9.87 15.16 -12.15
N LEU A 41 9.80 13.98 -11.53
CA LEU A 41 8.62 13.12 -11.58
C LEU A 41 7.42 14.00 -11.22
N VAL A 42 6.49 14.18 -12.15
CA VAL A 42 5.29 15.00 -11.94
C VAL A 42 4.43 14.24 -10.95
N SER A 43 4.61 14.53 -9.65
CA SER A 43 3.71 14.06 -8.62
C SER A 43 2.44 14.91 -8.72
N LEU A 44 1.42 14.36 -9.36
CA LEU A 44 0.07 14.87 -9.22
C LEU A 44 -0.27 14.88 -7.72
N LYS A 45 -0.77 16.01 -7.21
CA LYS A 45 -1.30 16.06 -5.84
C LYS A 45 -2.46 15.07 -5.79
N LEU A 46 -2.42 14.12 -4.84
CA LEU A 46 -3.45 13.12 -4.65
C LEU A 46 -4.79 13.84 -4.53
N ALA A 47 -5.67 13.60 -5.50
CA ALA A 47 -6.91 14.33 -5.57
C ALA A 47 -7.89 13.71 -4.55
N PRO A 48 -8.58 14.50 -3.70
CA PRO A 48 -9.35 13.99 -2.56
C PRO A 48 -10.51 13.04 -2.91
N TRP A 49 -10.89 12.94 -4.18
CA TRP A 49 -12.08 12.20 -4.62
C TRP A 49 -11.90 10.68 -4.70
N ASP A 50 -10.67 10.15 -4.78
CA ASP A 50 -10.44 8.71 -4.95
C ASP A 50 -10.74 7.88 -3.68
N LEU A 51 -10.80 8.50 -2.50
CA LEU A 51 -11.01 7.81 -1.22
C LEU A 51 -12.44 7.94 -0.67
N GLY A 52 -13.29 8.76 -1.32
CA GLY A 52 -14.56 9.20 -0.73
C GLY A 52 -14.34 9.98 0.58
N PRO A 53 -15.37 10.15 1.41
CA PRO A 53 -15.24 10.85 2.68
C PRO A 53 -14.40 10.03 3.68
N LEU A 54 -13.39 10.66 4.28
CA LEU A 54 -12.55 10.05 5.33
C LEU A 54 -13.21 10.21 6.71
N THR A 55 -14.45 9.76 6.84
CA THR A 55 -15.18 9.82 8.11
C THR A 55 -14.77 8.65 9.01
N PRO A 56 -14.77 8.81 10.35
CA PRO A 56 -14.49 7.71 11.27
C PRO A 56 -15.35 6.47 11.03
N ALA A 57 -16.62 6.67 10.65
CA ALA A 57 -17.55 5.59 10.31
C ALA A 57 -17.12 4.83 9.04
N GLN A 58 -16.61 5.52 8.01
CA GLN A 58 -16.16 4.87 6.77
C GLN A 58 -14.77 4.24 6.88
N ILE A 59 -13.93 4.74 7.78
CA ILE A 59 -12.60 4.19 8.11
C ILE A 59 -12.72 3.02 9.09
N ALA A 60 -13.79 2.94 9.89
CA ALA A 60 -13.98 1.86 10.86
C ALA A 60 -13.84 0.48 10.20
N GLY A 61 -12.97 -0.37 10.77
CA GLY A 61 -12.70 -1.71 10.26
C GLY A 61 -11.85 -1.75 8.98
N LYS A 62 -11.35 -0.60 8.53
CA LYS A 62 -10.50 -0.48 7.35
C LYS A 62 -9.14 0.09 7.69
N ARG A 63 -8.14 -0.35 6.94
CA ARG A 63 -6.78 0.15 6.97
C ARG A 63 -6.45 0.80 5.64
N ILE A 64 -5.91 2.00 5.75
CA ILE A 64 -5.41 2.78 4.62
C ILE A 64 -3.95 2.35 4.40
N GLU A 65 -3.65 1.82 3.23
CA GLU A 65 -2.33 1.33 2.85
C GLU A 65 -1.89 1.95 1.54
N GLU A 66 -0.58 2.12 1.39
CA GLU A 66 -0.03 2.47 0.09
C GLU A 66 -0.23 1.30 -0.89
N ALA A 67 -0.71 1.61 -2.09
CA ALA A 67 -0.74 0.68 -3.22
C ALA A 67 0.66 0.60 -3.86
N ALA A 68 1.67 0.32 -3.04
CA ALA A 68 3.04 0.17 -3.50
C ALA A 68 3.21 -1.16 -4.25
N GLU A 69 3.87 -1.09 -5.40
CA GLU A 69 4.35 -2.26 -6.11
C GLU A 69 5.62 -2.76 -5.42
N VAL A 70 5.68 -4.07 -5.16
CA VAL A 70 6.85 -4.71 -4.55
C VAL A 70 7.64 -5.35 -5.68
N ASP A 71 8.87 -4.88 -5.90
CA ASP A 71 9.77 -5.54 -6.85
C ASP A 71 10.10 -6.95 -6.34
N PRO A 72 9.77 -8.02 -7.08
CA PRO A 72 9.96 -9.40 -6.63
C PRO A 72 11.44 -9.77 -6.43
N LYS A 73 12.39 -9.07 -7.07
CA LYS A 73 13.83 -9.35 -6.96
C LYS A 73 14.49 -8.63 -5.81
N THR A 74 14.02 -7.43 -5.48
CA THR A 74 14.68 -6.56 -4.48
C THR A 74 13.88 -6.36 -3.21
N GLY A 75 12.59 -6.74 -3.20
CA GLY A 75 11.67 -6.50 -2.09
C GLY A 75 11.36 -5.01 -1.85
N LYS A 76 11.88 -4.11 -2.69
CA LYS A 76 11.69 -2.68 -2.53
C LYS A 76 10.28 -2.30 -2.93
N LYS A 77 9.63 -1.55 -2.05
CA LYS A 77 8.30 -0.96 -2.28
C LYS A 77 8.45 0.33 -3.07
N SER A 78 7.75 0.45 -4.18
CA SER A 78 7.71 1.66 -5.01
C SER A 78 6.25 2.09 -5.20
N ASN A 79 5.93 3.33 -4.81
CA ASN A 79 4.62 3.94 -5.05
C ASN A 79 4.79 5.35 -5.64
N PRO A 80 5.25 5.47 -6.90
CA PRO A 80 5.56 6.77 -7.51
C PRO A 80 4.32 7.67 -7.64
N ASN A 81 3.14 7.07 -7.80
CA ASN A 81 1.87 7.76 -8.01
C ASN A 81 1.13 8.07 -6.69
N ARG A 82 1.68 7.65 -5.52
CA ARG A 82 1.07 7.80 -4.20
C ARG A 82 -0.35 7.25 -4.12
N VAL A 83 -0.65 6.21 -4.89
CA VAL A 83 -1.98 5.59 -4.88
C VAL A 83 -2.18 4.93 -3.53
N ILE A 84 -3.36 5.14 -2.96
CA ILE A 84 -3.74 4.61 -1.65
C ILE A 84 -4.88 3.62 -1.87
N ARG A 85 -4.79 2.47 -1.20
CA ARG A 85 -5.87 1.48 -1.15
C ARG A 85 -6.40 1.37 0.27
N THR A 86 -7.66 0.98 0.37
CA THR A 86 -8.30 0.71 1.64
C THR A 86 -8.59 -0.78 1.73
N ARG A 87 -7.96 -1.47 2.69
CA ARG A 87 -8.18 -2.90 2.96
C ARG A 87 -9.05 -3.06 4.20
N ARG A 88 -9.90 -4.09 4.28
CA ARG A 88 -10.51 -4.48 5.56
C ARG A 88 -9.42 -5.06 6.47
N GLU A 89 -9.39 -4.60 7.73
CA GLU A 89 -8.48 -5.10 8.76
C GLU A 89 -9.32 -5.93 9.74
N THR A 90 -9.02 -7.22 9.85
CA THR A 90 -9.67 -8.09 10.83
C THR A 90 -9.20 -7.76 12.25
N TRP A 91 -9.94 -8.18 13.27
CA TRP A 91 -9.51 -8.03 14.66
C TRP A 91 -8.25 -8.82 14.98
N VAL A 92 -8.05 -9.98 14.33
CA VAL A 92 -6.80 -10.75 14.44
C VAL A 92 -5.61 -9.94 13.91
N ASP A 93 -5.72 -9.36 12.70
CA ASP A 93 -4.70 -8.49 12.13
C ASP A 93 -4.38 -7.31 13.05
N ARG A 94 -5.44 -6.71 13.61
CA ARG A 94 -5.31 -5.58 14.53
C ARG A 94 -4.60 -5.97 15.83
N TYR A 95 -4.92 -7.13 16.41
CA TYR A 95 -4.28 -7.59 17.64
C TYR A 95 -2.83 -8.03 17.42
N HIS A 96 -2.54 -8.67 16.30
CA HIS A 96 -1.15 -8.94 15.89
C HIS A 96 -0.35 -7.64 15.74
N ARG A 97 -0.89 -6.64 15.04
CA ARG A 97 -0.24 -5.32 14.91
C ARG A 97 -0.04 -4.60 16.25
N GLN A 98 -0.95 -4.78 17.20
CA GLN A 98 -0.83 -4.25 18.56
C GLN A 98 0.19 -5.02 19.42
N GLY A 99 0.80 -6.11 18.91
CA GLY A 99 1.69 -6.99 19.66
C GLY A 99 0.95 -7.86 20.69
N LYS A 100 -0.37 -7.97 20.59
CA LYS A 100 -1.20 -8.81 21.47
C LYS A 100 -1.25 -10.27 21.02
N LEU A 101 -1.02 -10.54 19.74
CA LEU A 101 -0.90 -11.89 19.20
C LEU A 101 0.46 -12.05 18.54
N SER A 102 1.03 -13.25 18.63
CA SER A 102 2.24 -13.61 17.88
C SER A 102 1.92 -13.80 16.39
N VAL A 103 2.96 -13.82 15.55
CA VAL A 103 2.81 -14.09 14.11
C VAL A 103 2.19 -15.47 13.90
N GLU A 104 2.63 -16.48 14.66
CA GLU A 104 2.14 -17.85 14.56
C GLU A 104 0.66 -17.97 14.97
N GLN A 105 0.28 -17.30 16.05
CA GLN A 105 -1.12 -17.20 16.50
C GLN A 105 -2.00 -16.53 15.43
N ALA A 106 -1.49 -15.49 14.77
CA ALA A 106 -2.20 -14.81 13.70
C ALA A 106 -2.36 -15.71 12.45
N ASN A 107 -1.32 -16.48 12.11
CA ASN A 107 -1.34 -17.40 10.98
C ASN A 107 -2.34 -18.55 11.19
N ILE A 108 -2.32 -19.21 12.35
CA ILE A 108 -3.26 -20.31 12.63
C ILE A 108 -4.71 -19.81 12.75
N ALA A 109 -4.91 -18.58 13.25
CA ALA A 109 -6.22 -17.94 13.24
C ALA A 109 -6.73 -17.65 11.82
N ALA A 110 -5.85 -17.21 10.91
CA ALA A 110 -6.19 -17.02 9.51
C ALA A 110 -6.54 -18.36 8.83
N GLU A 111 -5.78 -19.42 9.11
CA GLU A 111 -6.06 -20.77 8.61
C GLU A 111 -7.41 -21.31 9.10
N LEU A 112 -7.75 -21.09 10.37
CA LEU A 112 -9.06 -21.43 10.93
C LEU A 112 -10.18 -20.64 10.25
N PHE A 113 -9.98 -19.35 9.99
CA PHE A 113 -10.95 -18.50 9.29
C PHE A 113 -11.20 -18.98 7.85
N GLU A 114 -10.14 -19.29 7.11
CA GLU A 114 -10.22 -19.84 5.75
C GLU A 114 -10.92 -21.20 5.74
N ALA A 115 -10.61 -22.08 6.70
CA ALA A 115 -11.31 -23.35 6.83
C ALA A 115 -12.82 -23.14 7.09
N ALA A 116 -13.17 -22.14 7.90
CA ALA A 116 -14.56 -21.79 8.18
C ALA A 116 -15.32 -21.25 6.95
N SER A 117 -14.62 -20.80 5.90
CA SER A 117 -15.23 -20.37 4.63
C SER A 117 -15.94 -21.51 3.90
N GLY A 118 -15.61 -22.77 4.22
CA GLY A 118 -16.30 -23.95 3.68
C GLY A 118 -17.74 -24.13 4.18
N MET A 119 -18.21 -23.30 5.12
CA MET A 119 -19.58 -23.36 5.63
C MET A 119 -20.58 -22.61 4.75
N LEU A 120 -21.66 -23.29 4.38
CA LEU A 120 -22.79 -22.72 3.61
C LEU A 120 -23.46 -21.51 4.30
N SER A 121 -23.49 -21.50 5.64
CA SER A 121 -24.11 -20.41 6.41
C SER A 121 -23.27 -19.12 6.42
N ARG A 122 -21.98 -19.21 6.07
CA ARG A 122 -21.04 -18.09 6.13
C ARG A 122 -20.98 -17.31 4.82
N ASP A 123 -21.15 -18.01 3.70
CA ASP A 123 -21.24 -17.40 2.37
C ASP A 123 -22.39 -18.01 1.56
N PRO A 124 -23.63 -17.52 1.73
CA PRO A 124 -24.77 -18.01 0.98
C PRO A 124 -24.67 -17.68 -0.53
N LEU A 125 -23.87 -16.68 -0.92
CA LEU A 125 -23.70 -16.30 -2.32
C LEU A 125 -22.75 -17.25 -3.04
N ALA A 126 -21.65 -17.66 -2.39
CA ALA A 126 -20.78 -18.72 -2.90
C ALA A 126 -21.48 -20.07 -3.02
N ALA A 127 -22.52 -20.32 -2.22
CA ALA A 127 -23.36 -21.51 -2.35
C ALA A 127 -24.28 -21.47 -3.60
N MET A 128 -24.63 -20.26 -4.08
CA MET A 128 -25.55 -20.06 -5.20
C MET A 128 -24.83 -19.96 -6.55
N VAL A 129 -23.60 -19.45 -6.58
CA VAL A 129 -22.82 -19.31 -7.81
C VAL A 129 -22.13 -20.63 -8.14
N LYS A 130 -22.81 -21.48 -8.92
CA LYS A 130 -22.16 -22.61 -9.61
C LYS A 130 -21.39 -22.04 -10.80
N VAL A 131 -20.08 -21.92 -10.66
CA VAL A 131 -19.20 -21.66 -11.81
C VAL A 131 -18.97 -23.01 -12.48
N ASP A 132 -19.49 -23.18 -13.70
CA ASP A 132 -19.18 -24.33 -14.54
C ASP A 132 -17.70 -24.25 -14.95
N THR A 133 -16.83 -24.72 -14.07
CA THR A 133 -15.40 -24.83 -14.35
C THR A 133 -15.17 -26.10 -15.16
N SER A 134 -14.76 -25.94 -16.42
CA SER A 134 -14.32 -27.05 -17.25
C SER A 134 -12.89 -27.45 -16.84
N GLY A 135 -12.79 -28.38 -15.88
CA GLY A 135 -11.50 -28.91 -15.44
C GLY A 135 -11.63 -30.03 -14.40
N THR A 136 -10.51 -30.69 -14.08
CA THR A 136 -10.40 -31.75 -13.06
C THR A 136 -10.58 -31.25 -11.61
N TYR A 137 -10.87 -29.97 -11.44
CA TYR A 137 -11.02 -29.31 -10.16
C TYR A 137 -12.50 -29.27 -9.80
N ASP A 138 -12.85 -29.87 -8.67
CA ASP A 138 -14.21 -29.89 -8.13
C ASP A 138 -14.32 -28.89 -6.96
N PRO A 139 -14.96 -27.73 -7.15
CA PRO A 139 -15.14 -26.73 -6.09
C PRO A 139 -15.95 -27.24 -4.90
N GLU A 140 -16.86 -28.21 -5.12
CA GLU A 140 -17.64 -28.80 -4.02
C GLU A 140 -16.78 -29.72 -3.16
N ALA A 141 -15.88 -30.49 -3.78
CA ALA A 141 -14.91 -31.31 -3.05
C ALA A 141 -14.00 -30.44 -2.17
N GLU A 142 -13.47 -29.34 -2.71
CA GLU A 142 -12.65 -28.42 -1.92
C GLU A 142 -13.43 -27.78 -0.76
N ARG A 143 -14.68 -27.39 -0.98
CA ARG A 143 -15.56 -26.87 0.07
C ARG A 143 -15.76 -27.90 1.19
N MET A 144 -15.99 -29.16 0.82
CA MET A 144 -16.10 -30.26 1.78
C MET A 144 -14.81 -30.45 2.58
N ASP A 145 -13.66 -30.39 1.93
CA ASP A 145 -12.36 -30.54 2.59
C ASP A 145 -12.08 -29.39 3.55
N ARG A 146 -12.38 -28.14 3.17
CA ARG A 146 -12.30 -26.98 4.07
C ARG A 146 -13.22 -27.14 5.28
N ARG A 147 -14.45 -27.61 5.06
CA ARG A 147 -15.42 -27.86 6.15
C ARG A 147 -14.94 -28.96 7.10
N ARG A 148 -14.38 -30.06 6.59
CA ARG A 148 -13.79 -31.12 7.41
C ARG A 148 -12.60 -30.61 8.21
N LYS A 149 -11.72 -29.85 7.56
CA LYS A 149 -10.58 -29.19 8.20
C LYS A 149 -11.04 -28.29 9.34
N PHE A 150 -12.07 -27.47 9.12
CA PHE A 150 -12.63 -26.61 10.15
C PHE A 150 -13.06 -27.40 11.38
N PHE A 151 -13.83 -28.48 11.23
CA PHE A 151 -14.31 -29.25 12.38
C PHE A 151 -13.15 -29.89 13.15
N ARG A 152 -12.15 -30.42 12.45
CA ARG A 152 -10.93 -30.94 13.09
C ARG A 152 -10.20 -29.87 13.87
N MET A 153 -9.98 -28.69 13.26
CA MET A 153 -9.36 -27.56 13.96
C MET A 153 -10.21 -27.10 15.16
N TRP A 154 -11.54 -27.11 15.01
CA TRP A 154 -12.45 -26.65 16.06
C TRP A 154 -12.46 -27.57 17.28
N GLU A 155 -12.31 -28.88 17.08
CA GLU A 155 -12.21 -29.89 18.14
C GLU A 155 -10.94 -29.72 18.99
N GLU A 156 -9.83 -29.29 18.40
CA GLU A 156 -8.57 -29.06 19.12
C GLU A 156 -8.61 -27.81 20.02
N ILE A 157 -9.56 -26.90 19.81
CA ILE A 157 -9.66 -25.68 20.61
C ILE A 157 -10.24 -26.02 21.98
N PRO A 158 -9.54 -25.68 23.09
CA PRO A 158 -10.05 -25.89 24.43
C PRO A 158 -11.41 -25.22 24.65
N SER A 159 -12.34 -25.92 25.33
CA SER A 159 -13.72 -25.47 25.54
C SER A 159 -13.83 -24.07 26.18
N PHE A 160 -12.90 -23.70 27.05
CA PHE A 160 -12.87 -22.37 27.68
C PHE A 160 -12.52 -21.22 26.72
N ALA A 161 -11.80 -21.53 25.63
CA ALA A 161 -11.33 -20.56 24.64
C ALA A 161 -12.25 -20.47 23.42
N GLN A 162 -13.01 -21.53 23.12
CA GLN A 162 -13.94 -21.58 21.98
C GLN A 162 -14.85 -20.35 21.85
N PRO A 163 -15.48 -19.81 22.91
CA PRO A 163 -16.33 -18.62 22.78
C PRO A 163 -15.56 -17.38 22.32
N VAL A 164 -14.32 -17.24 22.78
CA VAL A 164 -13.47 -16.09 22.45
C VAL A 164 -12.91 -16.22 21.03
N VAL A 165 -12.47 -17.42 20.66
CA VAL A 165 -12.00 -17.72 19.30
C VAL A 165 -13.13 -17.52 18.29
N LYS A 166 -14.34 -18.00 18.59
CA LYS A 166 -15.53 -17.73 17.75
C LYS A 166 -15.73 -16.23 17.56
N HIS A 167 -15.79 -15.49 18.66
CA HIS A 167 -16.10 -14.06 18.64
C HIS A 167 -15.06 -13.22 17.88
N VAL A 168 -13.77 -13.49 18.09
CA VAL A 168 -12.69 -12.69 17.49
C VAL A 168 -12.31 -13.18 16.10
N VAL A 169 -12.12 -14.49 15.94
CA VAL A 169 -11.65 -15.08 14.67
C VAL A 169 -12.83 -15.24 13.72
N LEU A 170 -13.90 -15.91 14.13
CA LEU A 170 -14.99 -16.25 13.21
C LEU A 170 -15.93 -15.08 12.95
N ASP A 171 -16.35 -14.35 13.99
CA ASP A 171 -17.33 -13.26 13.87
C ASP A 171 -16.68 -11.90 13.59
N ASP A 172 -15.34 -11.82 13.56
CA ASP A 172 -14.54 -10.60 13.37
C ASP A 172 -14.99 -9.45 14.30
N GLN A 173 -15.08 -9.75 15.60
CA GLN A 173 -15.48 -8.79 16.62
C GLN A 173 -14.41 -8.52 17.68
N SER A 174 -14.53 -7.37 18.32
CA SER A 174 -13.59 -6.97 19.38
C SER A 174 -13.81 -7.75 20.67
N LEU A 175 -12.75 -8.01 21.44
CA LEU A 175 -12.89 -8.52 22.82
C LEU A 175 -13.72 -7.59 23.72
N ARG A 176 -13.83 -6.30 23.37
CA ARG A 176 -14.65 -5.32 24.10
C ARG A 176 -16.14 -5.44 23.80
N SER A 177 -16.53 -6.05 22.69
CA SER A 177 -17.94 -6.29 22.37
C SER A 177 -18.42 -7.65 22.87
N MET A 178 -17.55 -8.44 23.53
CA MET A 178 -17.99 -9.67 24.17
C MET A 178 -19.00 -9.40 25.28
N PRO A 179 -20.03 -10.24 25.43
CA PRO A 179 -21.00 -10.12 26.50
C PRO A 179 -20.32 -10.24 27.87
N GLY A 180 -20.65 -9.32 28.78
CA GLY A 180 -20.10 -9.30 30.14
C GLY A 180 -19.82 -7.88 30.64
N ARG A 181 -19.17 -7.79 31.81
CA ARG A 181 -18.78 -6.50 32.39
C ARG A 181 -17.58 -5.93 31.63
N LEU A 182 -17.77 -4.76 31.03
CA LEU A 182 -16.72 -4.01 30.34
C LEU A 182 -15.72 -3.44 31.35
N ASN A 183 -14.62 -4.16 31.57
CA ASN A 183 -13.47 -3.64 32.31
C ASN A 183 -12.16 -4.18 31.74
N GLY A 184 -11.05 -3.47 31.99
CA GLY A 184 -9.74 -3.88 31.48
C GLY A 184 -9.30 -5.28 31.95
N ARG A 185 -9.69 -5.68 33.17
CA ARG A 185 -9.41 -7.02 33.71
C ARG A 185 -10.19 -8.13 32.99
N HIS A 186 -11.39 -7.86 32.51
CA HIS A 186 -12.16 -8.80 31.70
C HIS A 186 -11.55 -8.91 30.31
N GLU A 187 -11.23 -7.78 29.66
CA GLU A 187 -10.53 -7.79 28.36
C GLU A 187 -9.23 -8.59 28.44
N ALA A 188 -8.40 -8.38 29.48
CA ALA A 188 -7.16 -9.13 29.68
C ALA A 188 -7.37 -10.64 29.86
N ARG A 189 -8.41 -11.04 30.62
CA ARG A 189 -8.76 -12.46 30.79
C ARG A 189 -9.24 -13.11 29.50
N GLN A 190 -10.02 -12.40 28.69
CA GLN A 190 -10.44 -12.94 27.39
C GLN A 190 -9.27 -12.99 26.41
N LEU A 191 -8.36 -12.01 26.45
CA LEU A 191 -7.14 -12.04 25.65
C LEU A 191 -6.24 -13.24 26.00
N ASP A 192 -6.04 -13.51 27.29
CA ASP A 192 -5.28 -14.69 27.75
C ASP A 192 -5.94 -16.00 27.28
N ARG A 193 -7.27 -16.10 27.34
CA ARG A 193 -8.01 -17.26 26.80
C ARG A 193 -7.85 -17.39 25.28
N LEU A 194 -7.89 -16.28 24.55
CA LEU A 194 -7.67 -16.27 23.10
C LEU A 194 -6.27 -16.78 22.77
N GLN A 195 -5.24 -16.25 23.43
CA GLN A 195 -3.85 -16.65 23.24
C GLN A 195 -3.67 -18.15 23.48
N ARG A 196 -4.10 -18.65 24.65
CA ARG A 196 -4.02 -20.07 24.98
C ARG A 196 -4.80 -20.97 24.02
N GLY A 197 -5.95 -20.51 23.54
CA GLY A 197 -6.74 -21.24 22.55
C GLY A 197 -6.02 -21.36 21.20
N LEU A 198 -5.39 -20.28 20.75
CA LEU A 198 -4.62 -20.26 19.51
C LEU A 198 -3.29 -21.01 19.65
N ASP A 199 -2.66 -20.98 20.82
CA ASP A 199 -1.44 -21.75 21.09
C ASP A 199 -1.72 -23.25 21.08
N ALA A 200 -2.80 -23.71 21.73
CA ALA A 200 -3.21 -25.12 21.68
C ALA A 200 -3.49 -25.57 20.24
N LEU A 201 -4.17 -24.73 19.47
CA LEU A 201 -4.44 -25.01 18.06
C LEU A 201 -3.16 -25.06 17.22
N ARG A 202 -2.23 -24.13 17.46
CA ARG A 202 -0.91 -24.11 16.82
C ARG A 202 -0.14 -25.39 17.13
N GLU A 203 -0.09 -25.81 18.39
CA GLU A 203 0.62 -27.02 18.81
C GLU A 203 0.05 -28.29 18.16
N ALA A 204 -1.26 -28.35 17.95
CA ALA A 204 -1.91 -29.48 17.28
C ALA A 204 -1.70 -29.53 15.75
N TRP A 205 -1.36 -28.39 15.11
CA TRP A 205 -1.28 -28.25 13.65
C TRP A 205 0.09 -27.79 13.13
N SER A 206 1.09 -27.69 14.00
CA SER A 206 2.49 -27.40 13.65
C SER A 206 3.21 -28.62 13.08
#